data_AF-A0A413JX16-F1
#
_entry.id   AF-A0A413JX16-F1
#
_cell.length_a   1.000
_cell.length_b   1.000
_cell.length_c   1.000
_cell.angle_alpha   90.00
_cell.angle_beta   90.00
_cell.angle_gamma   90.00
#
_symmetry.space_group_name_H-M   'P 1'
#
loop_
_entity.id
_entity.type
_entity.pdbx_description
1 polymer ?
#
loop_
_entity_poly.entity_id
_entity_poly.type
_entity_poly.pdbx_seq_one_letter_code
_entity_poly.pdbx_strand_id
1 'polypeptide(L)'
;MGLDIAIASAVVEIITLIFFFVLCRNVSRIKKEIVTNDNLPGMFAMYISLGETDKAKKILYKAISKEPEFIAAFCYNGNNSAQQSTLKRKYKPYLETLGLELDFELVNKFIQEREK
;
A
#
# COMPACT_ATOMS: atom_id res chain seq x y z
N MET A 1 0.13 42.52 35.66
CA MET A 1 -1.04 42.21 34.82
C MET A 1 -0.67 41.99 33.35
N GLY A 2 0.02 42.92 32.65
CA GLY A 2 0.45 42.68 31.26
C GLY A 2 1.57 41.65 31.09
N LEU A 3 2.56 41.63 32.00
CA LEU A 3 3.69 40.71 31.96
C LEU A 3 3.27 39.25 32.26
N ASP A 4 2.38 39.06 33.22
CA ASP A 4 1.87 37.73 33.61
C ASP A 4 1.10 37.07 32.47
N ILE A 5 0.30 37.86 31.74
CA ILE A 5 -0.44 37.41 30.56
C ILE A 5 0.53 37.06 29.42
N ALA A 6 1.57 37.86 29.20
CA ALA A 6 2.59 37.59 28.18
C ALA A 6 3.37 36.29 28.47
N ILE A 7 3.75 36.07 29.74
CA ILE A 7 4.41 34.83 30.17
C ILE A 7 3.47 33.62 29.98
N ALA A 8 2.20 33.74 30.38
CA ALA A 8 1.23 32.67 30.21
C ALA A 8 1.01 32.33 28.72
N SER A 9 0.92 33.33 27.84
CA SER A 9 0.81 33.12 26.38
C SER A 9 2.01 32.36 25.83
N ALA A 10 3.23 32.79 26.19
CA ALA A 10 4.46 32.15 25.74
C ALA A 10 4.55 30.68 26.18
N VAL A 11 4.11 30.36 27.41
CA VAL A 11 4.06 28.98 27.90
C VAL A 11 3.09 28.12 27.08
N VAL A 12 1.89 28.63 26.78
CA VAL A 12 0.89 27.91 25.98
C VAL A 12 1.39 27.67 24.55
N GLU A 13 2.05 28.66 23.94
CA GLU A 13 2.64 28.54 22.60
C GLU A 13 3.74 27.48 22.57
N ILE A 14 4.65 27.47 23.56
CA ILE A 14 5.71 26.46 23.67
C ILE A 14 5.11 25.05 23.83
N ILE A 15 4.11 24.89 24.70
CA ILE A 15 3.43 23.61 24.91
C ILE A 15 2.78 23.13 23.60
N THR A 16 2.07 24.02 22.91
CA THR A 16 1.40 23.71 21.64
C THR A 16 2.41 23.29 20.56
N LEU A 17 3.55 23.97 20.49
CA LEU A 17 4.63 23.69 19.56
C LEU A 17 5.30 22.33 19.85
N ILE A 18 5.49 21.96 21.12
CA ILE A 18 5.95 20.62 21.52
C ILE A 18 4.95 19.55 21.07
N PHE A 19 3.66 19.73 21.33
CA PHE A 19 2.63 18.78 20.89
C PHE A 19 2.58 18.64 19.37
N PHE A 20 2.71 19.75 18.64
CA PHE A 20 2.79 19.74 17.18
C PHE A 20 3.96 18.87 16.69
N PHE A 21 5.16 19.05 17.24
CA PHE A 21 6.32 18.23 16.85
C PHE A 21 6.15 16.74 17.18
N VAL A 22 5.56 16.42 18.34
CA VAL A 22 5.24 15.02 18.70
C VAL A 22 4.25 14.42 17.70
N LEU A 23 3.20 15.15 17.33
CA LEU A 23 2.23 14.73 16.33
C LEU A 23 2.89 14.55 14.97
N CYS A 24 3.69 15.50 14.49
CA CYS A 24 4.42 15.39 13.22
C CYS A 24 5.38 14.19 13.20
N ARG A 25 6.08 13.92 14.31
CA ARG A 25 6.96 12.75 14.45
C ARG A 25 6.15 11.45 14.38
N ASN A 26 5.02 11.38 15.07
CA ASN A 26 4.15 10.22 15.06
C ASN A 26 3.55 9.97 13.67
N VAL A 27 3.05 11.02 13.00
CA VAL A 27 2.56 10.94 11.62
C VAL A 27 3.68 10.49 10.67
N SER A 28 4.89 11.00 10.82
CA SER A 28 6.03 10.57 10.00
C SER A 28 6.41 9.11 10.24
N ARG A 29 6.34 8.64 11.50
CA ARG A 29 6.59 7.23 11.84
C ARG A 29 5.50 6.32 11.28
N ILE A 30 4.24 6.67 11.47
CA ILE A 30 3.08 5.96 10.90
C ILE A 30 3.19 5.93 9.37
N LYS A 31 3.51 7.06 8.74
CA LYS A 31 3.75 7.13 7.30
C LYS A 31 4.88 6.18 6.89
N LYS A 32 5.99 6.13 7.61
CA LYS A 32 7.06 5.15 7.35
C LYS A 32 6.57 3.71 7.53
N GLU A 33 5.85 3.36 8.59
CA GLU A 33 5.35 1.99 8.76
C GLU A 33 4.34 1.57 7.67
N ILE A 34 3.55 2.52 7.16
CA ILE A 34 2.56 2.27 6.09
C ILE A 34 3.22 2.27 4.70
N VAL A 35 4.19 3.15 4.45
CA VAL A 35 4.81 3.43 3.14
C VAL A 35 6.15 2.71 2.96
N THR A 36 7.00 2.60 3.99
CA THR A 36 8.38 2.07 3.86
C THR A 36 8.49 0.55 3.98
N ASN A 37 7.61 -0.17 3.27
CA ASN A 37 8.02 -1.49 2.80
C ASN A 37 7.59 -1.74 1.35
N ASP A 38 7.77 -0.71 0.52
CA ASP A 38 7.48 -0.74 -0.92
C ASP A 38 8.66 -1.23 -1.77
N ASN A 39 9.77 -1.71 -1.16
CA ASN A 39 10.83 -2.39 -1.90
C ASN A 39 10.43 -3.85 -2.20
N LEU A 40 9.35 -4.00 -2.96
CA LEU A 40 8.89 -5.29 -3.46
C LEU A 40 10.05 -6.10 -4.10
N PRO A 41 10.89 -5.54 -5.01
CA PRO A 41 11.98 -6.31 -5.61
C PRO A 41 12.92 -6.93 -4.58
N GLY A 42 13.38 -6.14 -3.61
CA GLY A 42 14.35 -6.59 -2.60
C GLY A 42 13.77 -7.62 -1.64
N MET A 43 12.58 -7.36 -1.08
CA MET A 43 11.93 -8.31 -0.18
C MET A 43 11.55 -9.61 -0.88
N PHE A 44 11.08 -9.51 -2.12
CA PHE A 44 10.70 -10.67 -2.90
C PHE A 44 11.92 -11.54 -3.21
N ALA A 45 13.02 -10.95 -3.68
CA ALA A 45 14.26 -11.67 -3.93
C ALA A 45 14.78 -12.36 -2.65
N MET A 46 14.70 -11.70 -1.49
CA MET A 46 15.07 -12.28 -0.21
C MET A 46 14.18 -13.48 0.16
N TYR A 47 12.86 -13.37 0.07
CA TYR A 47 11.99 -14.50 0.41
C TYR A 47 12.15 -15.68 -0.55
N ILE A 48 12.33 -15.41 -1.84
CA ILE A 48 12.62 -16.45 -2.82
C ILE A 48 13.95 -17.14 -2.52
N SER A 49 15.02 -16.40 -2.19
CA SER A 49 16.33 -16.99 -1.90
C SER A 49 16.34 -17.84 -0.63
N LEU A 50 15.45 -17.54 0.32
CA LEU A 50 15.26 -18.32 1.54
C LEU A 50 14.27 -19.50 1.38
N GLY A 51 13.68 -19.67 0.19
CA GLY A 51 12.64 -20.69 -0.03
C GLY A 51 11.30 -20.37 0.65
N GLU A 52 11.12 -19.14 1.16
CA GLU A 52 9.91 -18.70 1.86
C GLU A 52 8.83 -18.22 0.89
N THR A 53 8.38 -19.12 0.01
CA THR A 53 7.45 -18.83 -1.11
C THR A 53 6.15 -18.19 -0.65
N ASP A 54 5.59 -18.59 0.48
CA ASP A 54 4.33 -18.04 0.99
C ASP A 54 4.46 -16.57 1.43
N LYS A 55 5.63 -16.20 1.99
CA LYS A 55 5.89 -14.80 2.33
C LYS A 55 6.10 -13.96 1.08
N ALA A 56 6.76 -14.50 0.06
CA ALA A 56 6.89 -13.87 -1.25
C ALA A 56 5.51 -13.61 -1.90
N LYS A 57 4.61 -14.59 -1.87
CA LYS A 57 3.21 -14.44 -2.32
C LYS A 57 2.50 -13.32 -1.57
N LYS A 58 2.58 -13.32 -0.24
CA LYS A 58 1.90 -12.33 0.61
C LYS A 58 2.31 -10.90 0.28
N ILE A 59 3.61 -10.63 0.10
CA ILE A 59 4.07 -9.28 -0.25
C ILE A 59 3.69 -8.90 -1.68
N LEU A 60 3.69 -9.86 -2.62
CA LEU A 60 3.29 -9.63 -4.00
C LEU A 60 1.81 -9.24 -4.07
N TYR A 61 0.93 -9.98 -3.40
CA TYR A 61 -0.50 -9.67 -3.35
C TYR A 61 -0.77 -8.32 -2.70
N LYS A 62 -0.05 -8.00 -1.61
CA LYS A 62 -0.14 -6.67 -0.99
C LYS A 62 0.28 -5.57 -1.95
N ALA A 63 1.34 -5.78 -2.73
CA ALA A 63 1.78 -4.80 -3.72
C ALA A 63 0.73 -4.62 -4.82
N ILE A 64 0.23 -5.71 -5.41
CA ILE A 64 -0.82 -5.68 -6.43
C ILE A 64 -2.07 -4.95 -5.90
N SER A 65 -2.48 -5.19 -4.65
CA SER A 65 -3.66 -4.55 -4.03
C SER A 65 -3.56 -3.03 -3.84
N LYS A 66 -2.35 -2.49 -3.85
CA LYS A 66 -2.10 -1.04 -3.69
C LYS A 66 -2.06 -0.30 -5.03
N GLU A 67 -2.08 -1.01 -6.16
CA GLU A 67 -2.00 -0.39 -7.48
C GLU A 67 -3.28 0.39 -7.80
N PRO A 68 -3.18 1.56 -8.44
CA PRO A 68 -4.34 2.32 -8.90
C PRO A 68 -5.31 1.49 -9.75
N GLU A 69 -4.77 0.58 -10.57
CA GLU A 69 -5.52 -0.28 -11.48
C GLU A 69 -6.26 -1.42 -10.76
N PHE A 70 -5.94 -1.71 -9.49
CA PHE A 70 -6.44 -2.89 -8.78
C PHE A 70 -7.96 -2.97 -8.73
N ILE A 71 -8.62 -1.88 -8.31
CA ILE A 71 -10.08 -1.85 -8.18
C ILE A 71 -10.75 -2.04 -9.54
N ALA A 72 -10.26 -1.36 -10.57
CA ALA A 72 -10.79 -1.51 -11.92
C ALA A 72 -10.59 -2.95 -12.46
N ALA A 73 -9.42 -3.55 -12.21
CA ALA A 73 -9.09 -4.88 -12.72
C ALA A 73 -9.85 -6.02 -12.04
N PHE A 74 -10.17 -5.89 -10.74
CA PHE A 74 -10.71 -6.99 -9.92
C PHE A 74 -12.13 -6.77 -9.38
N CYS A 75 -12.68 -5.55 -9.45
CA CYS A 75 -13.99 -5.25 -8.87
C CYS A 75 -14.99 -4.66 -9.88
N TYR A 76 -14.53 -4.04 -10.97
CA TYR A 76 -15.40 -3.27 -11.86
C TYR A 76 -16.00 -4.14 -12.97
N ASN A 77 -17.33 -4.18 -13.08
CA ASN A 77 -18.05 -4.85 -14.17
C ASN A 77 -18.21 -3.95 -15.39
N GLY A 78 -17.11 -3.74 -16.11
CA GLY A 78 -17.10 -2.99 -17.35
C GLY A 78 -15.82 -3.24 -18.15
N ASN A 79 -15.50 -2.37 -19.11
CA ASN A 79 -14.25 -2.50 -19.86
C ASN A 79 -13.04 -2.15 -18.97
N ASN A 80 -12.39 -3.17 -18.43
CA ASN A 80 -11.23 -3.10 -17.55
C ASN A 80 -9.97 -3.76 -18.15
N SER A 81 -10.02 -4.12 -19.44
CA SER A 81 -8.97 -4.87 -20.14
C SER A 81 -7.59 -4.19 -20.09
N ALA A 82 -7.56 -2.85 -20.17
CA ALA A 82 -6.33 -2.08 -20.10
C ALA A 82 -5.67 -2.16 -18.71
N GLN A 83 -6.47 -2.10 -17.65
CA GLN A 83 -6.02 -2.20 -16.26
C GLN A 83 -5.53 -3.61 -15.95
N GLN A 84 -6.27 -4.62 -16.40
CA GLN A 84 -5.87 -6.02 -16.31
C GLN A 84 -4.53 -6.28 -17.01
N SER A 85 -4.38 -5.83 -18.26
CA SER A 85 -3.13 -5.93 -19.03
C SER A 85 -1.95 -5.23 -18.34
N THR A 86 -2.21 -4.05 -17.76
CA THR A 86 -1.20 -3.28 -17.04
C THR A 86 -0.66 -4.04 -15.83
N LEU A 87 -1.54 -4.61 -15.00
CA LEU A 87 -1.14 -5.43 -13.84
C LEU A 87 -0.41 -6.71 -14.28
N LYS A 88 -0.93 -7.41 -15.29
CA LYS A 88 -0.27 -8.60 -15.86
C LYS A 88 1.16 -8.29 -16.26
N ARG A 89 1.36 -7.24 -17.06
CA ARG A 89 2.69 -6.83 -17.54
C ARG A 89 3.62 -6.42 -16.40
N LYS A 90 3.13 -5.61 -15.46
CA LYS A 90 3.94 -5.08 -14.35
C LYS A 90 4.46 -6.18 -13.42
N TYR A 91 3.64 -7.18 -13.13
CA TYR A 91 3.96 -8.23 -12.16
C TYR A 91 4.39 -9.55 -12.75
N LYS A 92 4.42 -9.68 -14.09
CA LYS A 92 4.79 -10.91 -14.80
C LYS A 92 6.05 -11.61 -14.23
N PRO A 93 7.21 -10.93 -14.03
CA PRO A 93 8.41 -11.59 -13.51
C PRO A 93 8.21 -12.23 -12.13
N TYR A 94 7.45 -11.57 -11.24
CA TYR A 94 7.18 -12.07 -9.90
C TYR A 94 6.21 -13.26 -9.92
N LEU A 95 5.17 -13.17 -10.76
CA LEU A 95 4.18 -14.22 -10.93
C LEU A 95 4.83 -15.49 -11.52
N GLU A 96 5.62 -15.34 -12.58
CA GLU A 96 6.35 -16.45 -13.21
C GLU A 96 7.32 -17.13 -12.24
N THR A 97 8.06 -16.35 -11.43
CA THR A 97 8.97 -16.89 -10.40
C THR A 97 8.23 -17.76 -9.37
N LEU A 98 6.97 -17.46 -9.09
CA LEU A 98 6.13 -18.21 -8.16
C LEU A 98 5.29 -19.30 -8.84
N GLY A 99 5.38 -19.47 -10.15
CA GLY A 99 4.51 -20.37 -10.91
C GLY A 99 3.03 -19.96 -10.86
N LEU A 100 2.75 -18.66 -10.81
CA LEU A 100 1.41 -18.08 -10.72
C LEU A 100 1.06 -17.33 -12.01
N GLU A 101 -0.25 -17.19 -12.26
CA GLU A 101 -0.80 -16.29 -13.27
C GLU A 101 -2.02 -15.55 -12.70
N LEU A 102 -2.28 -14.33 -13.18
CA LEU A 102 -3.55 -13.65 -12.96
C LEU A 102 -4.57 -14.14 -14.00
N ASP A 103 -5.51 -14.98 -13.59
CA ASP A 103 -6.61 -15.43 -14.45
C ASP A 103 -7.75 -14.39 -14.45
N PHE A 104 -7.71 -13.48 -15.41
CA PHE A 104 -8.75 -12.46 -15.53
C PHE A 104 -10.04 -12.96 -16.15
N GLU A 105 -10.05 -14.10 -16.83
CA GLU A 105 -11.30 -14.72 -17.29
C GLU A 105 -12.13 -15.17 -16.08
N LEU A 106 -11.47 -15.83 -15.12
CA LEU A 106 -12.07 -16.22 -13.86
C LEU A 106 -12.51 -15.01 -13.02
N VAL A 107 -11.68 -13.96 -12.94
CA VAL A 107 -12.04 -12.71 -12.24
C VAL A 107 -13.29 -12.08 -12.85
N ASN A 108 -13.35 -11.95 -14.17
CA ASN A 108 -14.51 -11.37 -14.85
C ASN A 108 -15.77 -12.20 -14.61
N LYS A 109 -15.67 -13.53 -14.59
CA LYS A 109 -16.77 -14.41 -14.22
C LYS A 109 -17.27 -14.15 -12.79
N PHE A 110 -16.35 -14.04 -11.82
CA PHE A 110 -16.70 -13.71 -10.43
C PHE A 110 -17.38 -12.34 -10.30
N ILE A 111 -16.90 -11.32 -11.01
CA ILE A 111 -17.50 -9.98 -11.00
C ILE A 111 -18.95 -10.05 -11.52
N GLN A 112 -19.16 -10.70 -12.67
CA GLN A 112 -20.48 -10.83 -13.29
C GLN A 112 -21.48 -11.62 -12.44
N GLU A 113 -21.03 -12.64 -11.72
CA GLU A 113 -21.89 -13.44 -10.84
C GLU A 113 -22.39 -12.67 -9.60
N ARG A 114 -21.64 -11.68 -9.12
CA ARG A 114 -22.02 -10.88 -7.94
C ARG A 114 -23.04 -9.78 -8.23
N GLU A 115 -23.23 -9.43 -9.49
CA GLU A 115 -24.15 -8.37 -9.92
C GLU A 115 -25.47 -8.92 -10.53
N LYS A 116 -25.65 -10.25 -10.51
CA LYS A 116 -26.93 -10.92 -10.82
C LYS A 116 -27.80 -11.03 -9.57
#